data_AF-A0A840BXT7-F1
#
_entry.id   AF-A0A840BXT7-F1
#
_cell.length_a   1.000
_cell.length_b   1.000
_cell.length_c   1.000
_cell.angle_alpha   90.00
_cell.angle_beta   90.00
_cell.angle_gamma   90.00
#
_symmetry.space_group_name_H-M   'P 1'
#
loop_
_entity.id
_entity.type
_entity.pdbx_description
1 polymer ?
#
loop_
_entity_poly.entity_id
_entity_poly.type
_entity_poly.pdbx_seq_one_letter_code
_entity_poly.pdbx_strand_id
1 'polypeptide(L)'
;MSDAYGDRKRRLMRASFLAGRGLRAADIAADPVVASTPDAVRQFLRRAGISVQSPDGGTTICITAVTPATVRVLDLAAKARGITRCALVYRLIESIGHDTRALDLISNILDDAR
;
A
#
# COMPACT_ATOMS: atom_id res chain seq x y z
N MET A 1 -11.14 7.52 34.67
CA MET A 1 -9.76 7.62 34.13
C MET A 1 -9.53 6.70 32.90
N SER A 2 -10.53 6.48 32.04
CA SER A 2 -10.53 5.43 31.00
C SER A 2 -10.78 5.91 29.55
N ASP A 3 -11.36 7.09 29.33
CA ASP A 3 -11.81 7.51 27.99
C ASP A 3 -10.68 7.84 27.01
N ALA A 4 -9.59 8.47 27.48
CA ALA A 4 -8.52 8.95 26.60
C ALA A 4 -7.78 7.81 25.86
N TYR A 5 -7.67 6.63 26.49
CA TYR A 5 -7.04 5.47 25.87
C TYR A 5 -7.96 4.79 24.86
N GLY A 6 -9.25 4.69 25.18
CA GLY A 6 -10.29 4.16 24.29
C GLY A 6 -10.41 4.97 23.00
N ASP A 7 -10.44 6.29 23.12
CA ASP A 7 -10.50 7.20 21.98
C ASP A 7 -9.24 7.11 21.11
N ARG A 8 -8.05 7.04 21.72
CA ARG A 8 -6.81 6.86 20.96
C ARG A 8 -6.81 5.54 20.17
N LYS A 9 -7.29 4.46 20.77
CA LYS A 9 -7.38 3.15 20.11
C LYS A 9 -8.39 3.17 18.96
N ARG A 10 -9.54 3.82 19.16
CA ARG A 10 -10.59 4.00 18.14
C ARG A 10 -10.08 4.81 16.95
N ARG A 11 -9.34 5.90 17.21
CA ARG A 11 -8.67 6.72 16.19
C ARG A 11 -7.66 5.92 15.37
N LEU A 12 -6.84 5.10 16.04
CA LEU A 12 -5.88 4.23 15.37
C LEU A 12 -6.56 3.23 14.45
N MET A 13 -7.55 2.48 14.97
CA MET A 13 -8.26 1.50 14.15
C MET A 13 -8.90 2.14 12.93
N ARG A 14 -9.53 3.32 13.09
CA ARG A 14 -10.15 4.04 11.98
C ARG A 14 -9.11 4.48 10.94
N ALA A 15 -8.01 5.10 11.37
CA ALA A 15 -6.95 5.54 10.47
C ALA A 15 -6.31 4.36 9.72
N SER A 16 -6.05 3.25 10.42
CA SER A 16 -5.50 2.02 9.83
C SER A 16 -6.45 1.40 8.79
N PHE A 17 -7.75 1.35 9.09
CA PHE A 17 -8.76 0.86 8.16
C PHE A 17 -8.82 1.70 6.88
N LEU A 18 -8.84 3.03 7.02
CA LEU A 18 -8.89 3.94 5.87
C LEU A 18 -7.59 3.90 5.05
N ALA A 19 -6.43 3.77 5.71
CA ALA A 19 -5.16 3.55 5.03
C ALA A 19 -5.17 2.23 4.24
N GLY A 20 -5.72 1.15 4.81
CA GLY A 20 -5.92 -0.13 4.11
C GLY A 20 -6.85 -0.05 2.89
N ARG A 21 -7.77 0.92 2.88
CA ARG A 21 -8.62 1.24 1.70
C ARG A 21 -7.92 2.11 0.66
N GLY A 22 -6.66 2.49 0.89
CA GLY A 22 -5.87 3.30 -0.04
C GLY A 22 -6.16 4.81 0.04
N LEU A 23 -6.79 5.31 1.11
CA LEU A 23 -6.99 6.75 1.25
C LEU A 23 -5.67 7.47 1.53
N ARG A 24 -5.58 8.73 1.08
CA ARG A 24 -4.42 9.59 1.33
C ARG A 24 -4.48 10.13 2.76
N ALA A 25 -3.32 10.52 3.29
CA ALA A 25 -3.23 11.07 4.64
C ALA A 25 -4.10 12.34 4.84
N ALA A 26 -4.34 13.12 3.78
CA ALA A 26 -5.23 14.27 3.82
C ALA A 26 -6.70 13.87 4.03
N ASP A 27 -7.17 12.86 3.31
CA ASP A 27 -8.54 12.36 3.42
C ASP A 27 -8.77 11.66 4.77
N ILE A 28 -7.77 10.91 5.25
CA ILE A 28 -7.80 10.28 6.57
C ILE A 28 -7.81 11.35 7.69
N ALA A 29 -7.06 12.43 7.52
CA ALA A 29 -7.00 13.52 8.49
C ALA A 29 -8.33 14.28 8.63
N ALA A 30 -9.10 14.34 7.54
CA ALA A 30 -10.43 14.96 7.50
C ALA A 30 -11.56 14.07 8.05
N ASP A 31 -11.31 12.76 8.27
CA ASP A 31 -12.31 11.86 8.85
C ASP A 31 -12.69 12.34 10.28
N PRO A 32 -13.99 12.53 10.61
CA PRO A 32 -14.42 13.09 11.91
C PRO A 32 -13.99 12.26 13.13
N VAL A 33 -13.78 10.96 12.95
CA VAL A 33 -13.31 10.08 14.03
C VAL A 33 -11.80 10.23 14.20
N VAL A 34 -11.04 10.46 13.14
CA VAL A 34 -9.59 10.65 13.19
C VAL A 34 -9.21 12.08 13.56
N ALA A 35 -9.82 13.09 12.95
CA ALA A 35 -9.69 14.53 13.16
C ALA A 35 -8.27 14.96 13.56
N SER A 36 -7.38 15.05 12.57
CA SER A 36 -5.96 15.35 12.81
C SER A 36 -5.33 16.12 11.64
N THR A 37 -4.02 16.28 11.65
CA THR A 37 -3.28 16.80 10.48
C THR A 37 -2.73 15.65 9.65
N PRO A 38 -2.50 15.83 8.34
CA PRO A 38 -1.92 14.79 7.49
C PRO A 38 -0.57 14.29 7.99
N ASP A 39 0.28 15.18 8.53
CA ASP A 39 1.57 14.80 9.11
C ASP A 39 1.44 13.96 10.38
N ALA A 40 0.49 14.32 11.24
CA ALA A 40 0.21 13.55 12.45
C ALA A 40 -0.30 12.14 12.08
N VAL A 41 -1.18 12.03 11.08
CA VAL A 41 -1.65 10.74 10.55
C VAL A 41 -0.49 9.90 10.01
N ARG A 42 0.39 10.50 9.20
CA ARG A 42 1.59 9.82 8.67
C ARG A 42 2.50 9.32 9.79
N GLN A 43 2.82 10.16 10.77
CA GLN A 43 3.69 9.79 11.88
C GLN A 43 3.06 8.69 12.75
N PHE A 44 1.75 8.79 12.97
CA PHE A 44 0.97 7.84 13.78
C PHE A 44 0.88 6.46 13.13
N LEU A 45 0.55 6.41 11.84
CA LEU A 45 0.49 5.16 11.08
C LEU A 45 1.89 4.56 10.88
N ARG A 46 2.92 5.38 10.65
CA ARG A 46 4.31 4.91 10.56
C ARG A 46 4.78 4.23 11.86
N ARG A 47 4.43 4.78 13.03
CA ARG A 47 4.73 4.15 14.33
C ARG A 47 4.00 2.82 14.51
N ALA A 48 2.85 2.65 13.86
CA ALA A 48 2.09 1.40 13.82
C ALA A 48 2.54 0.45 12.67
N GLY A 49 3.60 0.79 11.94
CA GLY A 49 4.09 -0.01 10.81
C GLY A 49 3.25 0.10 9.54
N ILE A 50 2.33 1.05 9.46
CA ILE A 50 1.40 1.24 8.34
C ILE A 50 1.88 2.41 7.49
N SER A 51 2.02 2.15 6.18
CA SER A 51 2.36 3.19 5.20
C SER A 51 1.10 3.73 4.54
N VAL A 52 1.01 5.05 4.39
CA VAL A 52 -0.10 5.73 3.71
C VAL A 52 0.35 6.13 2.32
N GLN A 53 -0.56 6.11 1.34
CA GLN A 53 -0.24 6.56 -0.01
C GLN A 53 0.29 8.01 -0.01
N SER A 54 1.37 8.25 -0.74
CA SER A 54 1.99 9.58 -0.87
C SER A 54 1.09 10.51 -1.70
N PRO A 55 1.13 11.84 -1.49
CA PRO A 55 0.34 12.82 -2.25
C PRO A 55 0.58 12.76 -3.76
N ASP A 56 1.74 12.25 -4.15
CA ASP A 56 2.30 12.26 -5.50
C ASP A 56 1.64 11.21 -6.42
N GLY A 57 0.58 10.54 -5.97
CA GLY A 57 -0.08 9.47 -6.74
C GLY A 57 0.81 8.23 -6.91
N GLY A 58 1.94 8.16 -6.20
CA GLY A 58 2.78 6.98 -6.10
C GLY A 58 2.01 5.88 -5.39
N THR A 59 1.23 5.12 -6.16
CA THR A 59 0.65 3.86 -5.72
C THR A 59 1.81 3.09 -5.06
N THR A 60 1.65 2.74 -3.79
CA THR A 60 2.60 1.88 -3.11
C THR A 60 1.98 0.51 -3.14
N ILE A 61 2.40 -0.32 -4.10
CA ILE A 61 2.01 -1.72 -4.12
C ILE A 61 2.66 -2.38 -2.91
N CYS A 62 1.87 -2.55 -1.85
CA CYS A 62 2.27 -3.33 -0.70
C CYS A 62 2.07 -4.80 -1.06
N ILE A 63 3.13 -5.45 -1.55
CA ILE A 63 3.08 -6.88 -1.86
C ILE A 63 3.26 -7.64 -0.54
N THR A 64 2.15 -8.00 0.10
CA THR A 64 2.11 -8.63 1.43
C THR A 64 2.28 -10.14 1.39
N ALA A 65 2.21 -10.76 0.21
CA ALA A 65 2.32 -12.21 0.02
C ALA A 65 3.30 -12.55 -1.11
N VAL A 66 4.58 -12.18 -0.94
CA VAL A 66 5.65 -12.63 -1.84
C VAL A 66 6.65 -13.48 -1.08
N THR A 67 7.06 -14.58 -1.72
CA THR A 67 8.11 -15.42 -1.18
C THR A 67 9.45 -14.64 -1.16
N PRO A 68 10.38 -14.97 -0.24
CA PRO A 68 11.72 -14.38 -0.25
C PRO A 68 12.47 -14.56 -1.57
N ALA A 69 12.20 -15.67 -2.29
CA ALA A 69 12.76 -15.93 -3.61
C ALA A 69 12.27 -14.90 -4.64
N THR A 70 10.96 -14.60 -4.67
CA THR A 70 10.37 -13.58 -5.55
C THR A 70 10.96 -12.20 -5.26
N VAL A 71 11.11 -11.85 -3.98
CA VAL A 71 11.73 -10.58 -3.57
C VAL A 71 13.16 -10.46 -4.11
N ARG A 72 13.96 -11.51 -3.96
CA ARG A 72 15.36 -11.53 -4.43
C ARG A 72 15.48 -11.36 -5.95
N VAL A 73 14.61 -12.02 -6.71
CA VAL A 73 14.58 -11.91 -8.19
C VAL A 73 14.25 -10.48 -8.61
N LEU A 74 13.24 -9.88 -7.99
CA LEU A 74 12.83 -8.50 -8.30
C LEU A 74 13.92 -7.49 -7.94
N ASP A 75 14.59 -7.64 -6.81
CA ASP A 75 15.67 -6.74 -6.40
C ASP A 75 16.88 -6.81 -7.35
N LEU A 76 17.27 -8.01 -7.79
CA LEU A 76 18.34 -8.17 -8.78
C LEU A 76 17.98 -7.54 -10.12
N ALA A 77 16.76 -7.78 -10.60
CA ALA A 77 16.26 -7.24 -11.86
C ALA A 77 16.11 -5.71 -11.84
N ALA A 78 15.77 -5.15 -10.68
CA ALA A 78 15.66 -3.70 -10.48
C ALA A 78 17.05 -3.06 -10.45
N LYS A 79 18.00 -3.67 -9.71
CA LYS A 79 19.40 -3.23 -9.63
C LYS A 79 20.07 -3.23 -11.00
N ALA A 80 19.88 -4.29 -11.80
CA ALA A 80 20.43 -4.37 -13.15
C ALA A 80 19.93 -3.25 -14.09
N ARG A 81 18.78 -2.65 -13.77
CA ARG A 81 18.16 -1.57 -14.54
C ARG A 81 18.31 -0.19 -13.90
N GLY A 82 19.00 -0.08 -12.76
CA GLY A 82 19.17 1.18 -12.04
C GLY A 82 17.86 1.79 -11.53
N ILE A 83 16.83 0.98 -11.30
CA ILE A 83 15.51 1.43 -10.81
C ILE A 83 15.15 0.77 -9.48
N THR A 84 14.14 1.30 -8.80
CA THR A 84 13.62 0.69 -7.57
C THR A 84 12.78 -0.56 -7.90
N ARG A 85 12.68 -1.50 -6.96
CA ARG A 85 11.79 -2.66 -7.08
C ARG A 85 10.35 -2.25 -7.39
N CYS A 86 9.87 -1.19 -6.74
CA CYS A 86 8.52 -0.67 -6.96
C CYS A 86 8.34 -0.19 -8.42
N ALA A 87 9.29 0.59 -8.95
CA ALA A 87 9.27 1.03 -10.33
C ALA A 87 9.35 -0.16 -11.33
N LEU A 88 10.09 -1.22 -11.00
CA LEU A 88 10.12 -2.44 -11.80
C LEU A 88 8.74 -3.11 -11.85
N VAL A 89 8.08 -3.26 -10.70
CA VAL A 89 6.74 -3.88 -10.62
C VAL A 89 5.72 -3.07 -11.41
N TYR A 90 5.77 -1.73 -11.35
CA TYR A 90 4.92 -0.88 -12.20
C TYR A 90 5.09 -1.16 -13.68
N ARG A 91 6.34 -1.18 -14.16
CA ARG A 91 6.62 -1.46 -15.57
C ARG A 91 6.19 -2.86 -15.99
N LEU A 92 6.29 -3.85 -15.09
CA LEU A 92 5.78 -5.19 -15.36
C LEU A 92 4.25 -5.17 -15.52
N ILE A 93 3.54 -4.49 -14.62
CA ILE A 93 2.07 -4.37 -14.69
C ILE A 93 1.64 -3.59 -15.94
N GLU A 94 2.30 -2.48 -16.26
CA GLU A 94 2.05 -1.72 -17.50
C GLU A 94 2.29 -2.60 -18.73
N SER A 95 3.41 -3.31 -18.78
CA SER A 95 3.74 -4.22 -19.88
C SER A 95 2.71 -5.34 -20.05
N ILE A 96 2.19 -5.88 -18.95
CA ILE A 96 1.12 -6.87 -18.94
C ILE A 96 -0.18 -6.23 -19.45
N GLY A 97 -0.55 -5.04 -18.95
CA GLY A 97 -1.76 -4.35 -19.36
C GLY A 97 -1.83 -3.95 -20.84
N HIS A 98 -0.68 -3.86 -21.51
CA HIS A 98 -0.60 -3.61 -22.95
C HIS A 98 -0.78 -4.87 -23.82
N ASP A 99 -0.74 -6.07 -23.23
CA ASP A 99 -0.96 -7.33 -23.94
C ASP A 99 -2.34 -7.89 -23.59
N THR A 100 -3.25 -7.90 -24.56
CA THR A 100 -4.61 -8.43 -24.38
C THR A 100 -4.65 -9.92 -24.05
N ARG A 101 -3.59 -10.69 -24.34
CA ARG A 101 -3.45 -12.09 -23.89
C ARG A 101 -3.06 -12.22 -22.43
N ALA A 102 -2.50 -11.15 -21.85
CA ALA A 102 -2.13 -11.14 -20.46
C ALA A 102 -3.36 -10.93 -19.54
N LEU A 103 -4.49 -10.45 -20.07
CA LEU A 103 -5.79 -10.46 -19.38
C LEU A 103 -6.27 -11.88 -19.06
N ASP A 104 -6.10 -12.82 -19.98
CA ASP A 104 -6.44 -14.23 -19.77
C ASP A 104 -5.51 -14.83 -18.69
N LEU A 105 -4.24 -14.45 -18.71
CA LEU A 105 -3.23 -14.85 -17.73
C LEU A 105 -3.53 -14.30 -16.32
N ILE A 106 -3.93 -13.02 -16.22
CA ILE A 106 -4.39 -12.43 -14.96
C ILE A 106 -5.63 -13.16 -14.44
N SER A 107 -6.61 -13.43 -15.33
CA SER A 107 -7.85 -14.11 -14.95
C SER A 107 -7.57 -15.52 -14.42
N ASN A 108 -6.71 -16.29 -15.09
CA ASN A 108 -6.32 -17.64 -14.66
C ASN A 108 -5.58 -17.64 -13.31
N ILE A 109 -4.68 -16.68 -13.07
CA ILE A 109 -3.97 -16.56 -11.78
C ILE A 109 -4.95 -16.25 -10.63
N LEU A 110 -6.01 -15.49 -10.91
CA LEU A 110 -7.04 -15.16 -9.91
C LEU A 110 -7.99 -16.34 -9.65
N ASP A 111 -8.24 -17.19 -10.64
CA ASP A 111 -9.07 -18.39 -10.51
C ASP A 111 -8.36 -19.52 -9.74
N ASP A 112 -7.05 -19.69 -9.92
CA ASP A 112 -6.23 -20.68 -9.19
C ASP A 112 -6.06 -20.37 -7.69
N ALA A 113 -6.46 -19.18 -7.25
CA ALA A 113 -6.38 -18.74 -5.85
C ALA A 113 -7.64 -19.07 -5.01
N ARG A 114 -8.58 -19.88 -5.54
CA ARG A 114 -9.79 -20.36 -4.85
C ARG A 114 -9.67 -21.75 -4.25
#